data_AF-A0A0G1XVX1-F1
#
_entry.id   AF-A0A0G1XVX1-F1
#
_cell.length_a   1.000
_cell.length_b   1.000
_cell.length_c   1.000
_cell.angle_alpha   90.00
_cell.angle_beta   90.00
_cell.angle_gamma   90.00
#
_symmetry.space_group_name_H-M   'P 1'
#
loop_
_entity.id
_entity.type
_entity.pdbx_description
1 polymer ?
#
loop_
_entity_poly.entity_id
_entity_poly.type
_entity_poly.pdbx_seq_one_letter_code
_entity_poly.pdbx_strand_id
1 'polypeptide(L)' 'MAMIAPRGSIAIDGVSLTVVSCKETSFRVSLLPETLRATTLGKLKSGSKVNLEIDMLARYAYEFLHKN' A
#
# COMPACT_ATOMS: atom_id res chain seq x y z
N MET A 1 0.69 -4.41 -10.21
CA MET A 1 -0.03 -3.25 -9.64
C MET A 1 -1.56 -3.34 -9.75
N ALA A 2 -2.14 -4.36 -10.39
CA ALA A 2 -3.58 -4.40 -10.74
C ALA A 2 -4.57 -4.26 -9.57
N MET A 3 -4.12 -4.50 -8.33
CA MET A 3 -4.95 -4.44 -7.12
C MET A 3 -4.62 -3.24 -6.20
N ILE A 4 -3.81 -2.27 -6.67
CA ILE A 4 -3.47 -1.06 -5.91
C ILE A 4 -3.98 0.16 -6.66
N ALA A 5 -4.96 0.85 -6.07
CA ALA A 5 -5.62 2.00 -6.69
C ALA A 5 -5.26 3.32 -5.96
N PRO A 6 -5.11 4.44 -6.67
CA PRO A 6 -5.04 5.76 -6.05
C PRO A 6 -6.26 6.02 -5.17
N ARG A 7 -6.04 6.61 -3.99
CA ARG A 7 -7.02 6.79 -2.91
C ARG A 7 -7.54 5.48 -2.29
N GLY A 8 -7.00 4.33 -2.67
CA GLY A 8 -7.23 3.06 -2.01
C GLY A 8 -6.36 2.88 -0.76
N SER A 9 -6.64 1.81 -0.02
CA SER A 9 -5.89 1.42 1.17
C SER A 9 -4.79 0.41 0.82
N ILE A 10 -3.69 0.47 1.56
CA ILE A 10 -2.63 -0.54 1.53
C ILE A 10 -1.97 -0.64 2.91
N ALA A 11 -1.57 -1.83 3.34
CA ALA A 11 -0.76 -1.98 4.55
C ALA A 11 0.73 -2.16 4.17
N ILE A 12 1.60 -1.40 4.85
CA ILE A 12 3.06 -1.54 4.75
C ILE A 12 3.60 -1.87 6.14
N ASP A 13 4.23 -3.03 6.29
CA ASP A 13 4.66 -3.58 7.60
C ASP A 13 3.53 -3.51 8.65
N GLY A 14 2.31 -3.84 8.25
CA GLY A 14 1.11 -3.81 9.11
C GLY A 14 0.51 -2.42 9.36
N VAL A 15 1.12 -1.34 8.85
CA VAL A 15 0.61 0.03 8.98
C VAL A 15 -0.34 0.35 7.84
N SER A 16 -1.61 0.66 8.16
CA SER A 16 -2.61 1.07 7.17
C SER A 16 -2.33 2.49 6.64
N LEU A 17 -2.26 2.62 5.32
CA LEU A 17 -1.90 3.85 4.62
C LEU A 17 -2.79 4.09 3.39
N THR A 18 -2.95 5.36 3.03
CA THR A 18 -3.65 5.76 1.80
C THR A 18 -2.67 5.91 0.65
N VAL A 19 -2.99 5.29 -0.49
CA VAL A 19 -2.23 5.42 -1.73
C VAL A 19 -2.49 6.79 -2.36
N VAL A 20 -1.43 7.56 -2.57
CA VAL A 20 -1.50 8.90 -3.18
C VAL A 20 -1.50 8.82 -4.70
N SER A 21 -0.66 7.95 -5.26
CA SER A 21 -0.50 7.81 -6.71
C SER A 21 0.06 6.44 -7.07
N CYS A 22 -0.31 5.93 -8.24
CA CYS A 22 0.23 4.70 -8.81
C CYS A 22 0.92 4.98 -10.15
N LYS A 23 1.96 4.19 -10.43
CA LYS A 23 2.59 3.97 -11.74
C LYS A 23 2.53 2.47 -12.05
N GLU A 24 2.99 2.06 -13.22
CA GLU A 24 2.99 0.64 -13.64
C GLU A 24 3.71 -0.28 -12.63
N THR A 25 4.84 0.17 -12.08
CA THR A 25 5.73 -0.65 -11.22
C THR A 25 5.98 -0.06 -9.84
N SER A 26 5.42 1.10 -9.51
CA SER A 26 5.57 1.73 -8.18
C SER A 26 4.30 2.44 -7.74
N PHE A 27 4.12 2.62 -6.44
CA PHE A 27 3.09 3.50 -5.87
C PHE A 27 3.71 4.44 -4.82
N ARG A 28 2.96 5.47 -4.42
CA ARG A 28 3.38 6.41 -3.37
C ARG A 28 2.32 6.46 -2.28
N VAL A 29 2.79 6.62 -1.06
CA VAL A 29 1.99 6.89 0.15
C VAL A 29 2.55 8.15 0.81
N SER A 30 1.73 8.83 1.59
CA SER A 30 2.17 9.92 2.45
C SER A 30 2.21 9.45 3.90
N LEU A 31 3.28 9.76 4.61
CA LEU A 31 3.44 9.45 6.02
C LEU A 31 3.32 10.75 6.83
N LEU A 32 2.39 10.76 7.78
CA LEU A 32 2.28 11.87 8.73
C LEU A 32 3.41 11.78 9.76
N PRO A 33 3.81 12.91 10.38
CA PRO A 33 4.83 12.91 11.42
C PRO A 33 4.54 11.94 12.57
N GLU A 34 3.26 11.79 12.95
CA GLU A 34 2.86 10.85 14.00
C GLU A 34 3.07 9.40 13.56
N THR A 35 2.70 9.04 12.33
CA THR A 35 2.95 7.70 11.77
C THR A 35 4.44 7.37 11.75
N LEU A 36 5.29 8.34 11.40
CA LEU A 36 6.75 8.16 11.41
C LEU A 36 7.31 7.92 12.82
N ARG A 37 6.73 8.56 13.85
CA ARG A 37 7.15 8.39 15.25
C ARG A 37 6.61 7.10 15.87
N ALA A 38 5.36 6.75 15.57
CA ALA A 38 4.65 5.64 16.20
C ALA A 38 4.93 4.27 15.54
N THR A 39 5.62 4.24 14.39
CA THR A 39 5.87 3.01 13.63
C THR A 39 7.34 2.84 13.26
N THR A 40 7.69 1.67 12.70
CA THR A 40 9.04 1.40 12.19
C THR A 40 9.34 2.10 10.87
N LEU A 41 8.32 2.67 10.20
CA LEU A 41 8.44 3.23 8.85
C LEU A 41 9.42 4.40 8.78
N GLY A 42 9.58 5.17 9.86
CA GLY A 42 10.54 6.28 9.93
C GLY A 42 12.00 5.86 9.86
N LYS A 43 12.30 4.56 10.01
CA LYS A 43 13.67 4.00 9.95
C LYS A 43 14.01 3.42 8.57
N LEU A 44 13.03 3.31 7.67
CA LEU A 44 13.23 2.74 6.34
C LEU A 44 14.16 3.63 5.52
N LYS A 45 14.98 2.99 4.69
CA LYS A 45 15.85 3.65 3.72
C LYS A 45 15.48 3.17 2.32
N SER A 46 15.95 3.88 1.30
CA SER A 46 15.82 3.39 -0.08
C SER A 46 16.45 2.00 -0.19
N GLY A 47 15.72 1.06 -0.79
CA GLY A 47 16.14 -0.35 -0.89
C GLY A 47 15.73 -1.24 0.29
N SER A 48 15.15 -0.68 1.37
CA SER A 48 14.55 -1.49 2.43
C SER A 48 13.42 -2.36 1.87
N LYS A 49 13.41 -3.65 2.25
CA LYS A 49 12.26 -4.52 2.02
C LYS A 49 11.20 -4.25 3.07
N VAL A 50 9.95 -4.36 2.67
CA VAL A 50 8.76 -4.20 3.50
C VAL A 50 7.76 -5.28 3.16
N ASN A 51 6.90 -5.63 4.11
CA ASN A 51 5.74 -6.46 3.87
C ASN A 51 4.62 -5.60 3.28
N LEU A 52 3.99 -6.08 2.22
CA LEU A 52 2.87 -5.40 1.57
C LEU A 52 1.63 -6.28 1.67
N GLU A 53 0.55 -5.71 2.18
CA GLU A 53 -0.76 -6.35 2.19
C GLU A 53 -1.75 -5.48 1.40
N ILE A 54 -2.42 -6.10 0.44
CA ILE A 54 -3.41 -5.43 -0.41
C ILE A 54 -4.77 -5.38 0.29
N ASP A 55 -5.58 -4.39 -0.09
CA ASP A 55 -6.97 -4.31 0.37
C ASP A 55 -7.75 -5.58 -0.06
N MET A 56 -8.46 -6.18 0.90
CA MET A 56 -9.30 -7.34 0.65
C MET A 56 -10.39 -7.04 -0.39
N LEU A 57 -10.96 -5.84 -0.40
CA LEU A 57 -11.96 -5.44 -1.40
C LEU A 57 -11.35 -5.40 -2.80
N ALA A 58 -10.11 -4.91 -2.92
CA ALA A 58 -9.40 -4.92 -4.20
C ALA A 58 -9.16 -6.35 -4.69
N ARG A 59 -8.77 -7.27 -3.80
CA ARG A 59 -8.65 -8.70 -4.12
C ARG A 59 -9.99 -9.29 -4.57
N TYR A 60 -11.07 -9.08 -3.82
CA TYR A 60 -12.39 -9.61 -4.19
C TYR A 60 -12.91 -9.04 -5.52
N ALA A 61 -12.71 -7.75 -5.77
CA ALA A 61 -13.07 -7.14 -7.04
C ALA A 61 -12.26 -7.72 -8.20
N TYR A 62 -10.95 -7.92 -8.00
CA TYR A 62 -10.09 -8.56 -9.00
C TYR A 62 -10.58 -9.99 -9.31
N GLU A 63 -10.80 -10.81 -8.29
CA GLU A 63 -11.32 -12.17 -8.45
C GLU A 63 -12.69 -12.19 -9.14
N PHE A 64 -13.61 -11.28 -8.76
CA PHE A 64 -14.93 -11.18 -9.37
C PHE A 64 -14.85 -10.84 -10.87
N LEU A 65 -13.96 -9.93 -11.25
CA LEU A 65 -13.78 -9.52 -12.65
C LEU A 65 -13.06 -10.56 -13.51
N HIS A 66 -12.27 -11.47 -12.90
CA HIS A 66 -11.47 -12.48 -13.60
C HIS A 66 -12.03 -13.91 -13.45
N LYS A 67 -13.09 -14.10 -12.66
CA LYS A 67 -13.91 -15.31 -12.70
C LYS A 67 -14.79 -15.30 -13.94
N ASN A 68 -14.20 -15.63 -15.09
CA ASN A 68 -14.86 -16.18 -16.27
C ASN A 68 -13.92 -17.20 -16.91
#